data_AF-A0A7Z2SX29-F1
#
_entry.id   AF-A0A7Z2SX29-F1
#
_cell.length_a   1.000
_cell.length_b   1.000
_cell.length_c   1.000
_cell.angle_alpha   90.00
_cell.angle_beta   90.00
_cell.angle_gamma   90.00
#
_symmetry.space_group_name_H-M   'P 1'
#
loop_
_entity.id
_entity.type
_entity.pdbx_description
1 polymer ?
#
loop_
_entity_poly.entity_id
_entity_poly.type
_entity_poly.pdbx_seq_one_letter_code
_entity_poly.pdbx_strand_id
1 'polypeptide(L)'
;MAINFYDGSGDCVRGLRGPEGPAGPAGPQGEAGPAGPQGETGPAGPQGEAGPQGEVGPAGPAGPVVTETSGFAANTEGALIAVVLGGTTVPLPNSQNVKNITVDPTDTVFTITLSGRYYLSYKVNTTAALLLGARLTVNGTPLEASETNPVLSVSSFNADIIVSLDVGDTISLELFGLLGAATLQDGQGATLTIIRIDDELV
;
A
#
# COMPACT_ATOMS: atom_id res chain seq x y z
N MET A 1 -123.15 74.67 51.45
CA MET A 1 -123.91 73.48 51.87
C MET A 1 -122.88 72.42 52.23
N ALA A 2 -122.55 72.31 53.51
CA ALA A 2 -121.50 71.44 54.03
C ALA A 2 -122.13 70.13 54.51
N ILE A 3 -121.51 69.00 54.21
CA ILE A 3 -121.95 67.70 54.69
C ILE A 3 -120.86 67.18 55.62
N ASN A 4 -121.05 67.45 56.92
CA ASN A 4 -120.26 66.85 57.99
C ASN A 4 -120.91 65.50 58.33
N PHE A 5 -120.13 64.42 58.35
CA PHE A 5 -120.57 63.17 58.95
C PHE A 5 -120.19 63.21 60.43
N TYR A 6 -121.19 63.25 61.30
CA TYR A 6 -121.04 63.16 62.75
C TYR A 6 -121.37 61.73 63.18
N ASP A 7 -120.47 61.05 63.89
CA ASP A 7 -120.90 60.05 64.86
C ASP A 7 -121.16 60.75 66.21
N GLY A 8 -122.09 60.23 67.00
CA GLY A 8 -122.67 60.91 68.16
C GLY A 8 -121.76 61.13 69.37
N SER A 9 -120.44 61.31 69.19
CA SER A 9 -119.46 61.46 70.28
C SER A 9 -118.60 62.74 70.24
N GLY A 10 -118.63 63.53 69.18
CA GLY A 10 -118.08 64.89 69.21
C GLY A 10 -116.54 65.06 69.17
N ASP A 11 -115.78 64.16 68.53
CA ASP A 11 -114.33 64.35 68.31
C ASP A 11 -113.90 64.26 66.82
N CYS A 12 -112.90 65.06 66.44
CA CYS A 12 -112.37 65.23 65.08
C CYS A 12 -111.25 64.20 64.78
N VAL A 13 -111.38 63.41 63.70
CA VAL A 13 -110.33 62.46 63.29
C VAL A 13 -109.62 62.94 62.01
N ARG A 14 -108.36 63.34 62.17
CA ARG A 14 -107.41 63.72 61.12
C ARG A 14 -106.75 62.44 60.56
N GLY A 15 -106.96 62.13 59.27
CA GLY A 15 -106.33 60.98 58.58
C GLY A 15 -104.93 61.29 58.03
N LEU A 16 -104.02 60.32 58.16
CA LEU A 16 -102.55 60.39 58.06
C LEU A 16 -101.99 60.45 56.61
N ARG A 17 -100.77 61.01 56.46
CA ARG A 17 -99.94 61.05 55.22
C ARG A 17 -99.38 59.65 54.90
N GLY A 18 -99.48 59.21 53.65
CA GLY A 18 -98.94 57.92 53.18
C GLY A 18 -97.41 57.87 53.08
N PRO A 19 -96.78 56.67 53.12
CA PRO A 19 -95.32 56.51 53.10
C PRO A 19 -94.68 56.80 51.73
N GLU A 20 -93.39 57.14 51.74
CA GLU A 20 -92.54 57.38 50.56
C GLU A 20 -92.21 56.08 49.82
N GLY A 21 -92.16 56.10 48.49
CA GLY A 21 -91.93 54.92 47.65
C GLY A 21 -90.47 54.43 47.67
N PRO A 22 -90.22 53.13 47.38
CA PRO A 22 -88.87 52.57 47.41
C PRO A 22 -87.95 53.12 46.29
N ALA A 23 -86.65 53.17 46.55
CA ALA A 23 -85.63 53.56 45.58
C ALA A 23 -85.51 52.55 44.41
N GLY A 24 -85.24 53.06 43.20
CA GLY A 24 -85.12 52.24 41.98
C GLY A 24 -83.86 51.34 41.94
N PRO A 25 -83.86 50.27 41.12
CA PRO A 25 -82.74 49.33 41.04
C PRO A 25 -81.49 49.94 40.38
N ALA A 26 -80.31 49.44 40.75
CA ALA A 26 -79.04 49.82 40.14
C ALA A 26 -78.91 49.31 38.69
N GLY A 27 -78.25 50.09 37.82
CA GLY A 27 -78.05 49.75 36.40
C GLY A 27 -77.07 48.59 36.16
N PRO A 28 -77.13 47.91 35.00
CA PRO A 28 -76.27 46.76 34.70
C PRO A 28 -74.80 47.18 34.52
N GLN A 29 -73.89 46.25 34.85
CA GLN A 29 -72.45 46.41 34.64
C GLN A 29 -72.08 46.30 33.15
N GLY A 30 -71.17 47.14 32.66
CA GLY A 30 -70.74 47.16 31.25
C GLY A 30 -69.96 45.91 30.82
N GLU A 31 -70.03 45.59 29.51
CA GLU A 31 -69.39 44.42 28.90
C GLU A 31 -67.85 44.52 28.86
N ALA A 32 -67.17 43.36 28.86
CA ALA A 32 -65.71 43.28 28.77
C ALA A 32 -65.21 43.60 27.36
N GLY A 33 -64.07 44.30 27.25
CA GLY A 33 -63.47 44.68 25.97
C GLY A 33 -62.93 43.48 25.16
N PRO A 34 -62.73 43.64 23.83
CA PRO A 34 -62.26 42.56 22.96
C PRO A 34 -60.81 42.15 23.24
N ALA A 35 -60.46 40.90 22.94
CA ALA A 35 -59.10 40.38 23.06
C ALA A 35 -58.14 41.05 22.04
N GLY A 36 -56.89 41.27 22.45
CA GLY A 36 -55.86 41.86 21.59
C GLY A 36 -55.39 40.95 20.45
N PRO A 37 -54.78 41.49 19.38
CA PRO A 37 -54.32 40.71 18.24
C PRO A 37 -53.14 39.78 18.60
N GLN A 38 -53.05 38.64 17.90
CA GLN A 38 -51.95 37.69 18.04
C GLN A 38 -50.65 38.26 17.44
N GLY A 39 -49.51 38.05 18.12
CA GLY A 39 -48.20 38.53 17.66
C GLY A 39 -47.69 37.82 16.41
N GLU A 40 -46.84 38.52 15.64
CA GLU A 40 -46.25 38.00 14.38
C GLU A 40 -45.22 36.87 14.64
N THR A 41 -45.04 36.00 13.65
CA THR A 41 -44.06 34.90 13.70
C THR A 41 -42.64 35.45 13.50
N GLY A 42 -41.68 35.01 14.31
CA GLY A 42 -40.29 35.46 14.24
C GLY A 42 -39.56 35.06 12.94
N PRO A 43 -38.43 35.72 12.61
CA PRO A 43 -37.66 35.43 11.39
C PRO A 43 -36.99 34.05 11.43
N ALA A 44 -36.70 33.50 10.24
CA ALA A 44 -35.94 32.25 10.10
C ALA A 44 -34.49 32.43 10.61
N GLY A 45 -33.95 31.38 11.23
CA GLY A 45 -32.57 31.37 11.74
C GLY A 45 -31.52 31.37 10.62
N PRO A 46 -30.26 31.73 10.92
CA PRO A 46 -29.17 31.74 9.95
C PRO A 46 -28.81 30.31 9.47
N GLN A 47 -28.30 30.21 8.24
CA GLN A 47 -27.75 28.96 7.69
C GLN A 47 -26.45 28.59 8.42
N GLY A 48 -26.25 27.29 8.71
CA GLY A 48 -25.03 26.78 9.35
C GLY A 48 -23.78 26.91 8.48
N GLU A 49 -22.61 26.98 9.12
CA GLU A 49 -21.32 27.06 8.44
C GLU A 49 -20.97 25.76 7.68
N ALA A 50 -20.14 25.88 6.63
CA ALA A 50 -19.64 24.73 5.89
C ALA A 50 -18.73 23.87 6.79
N GLY A 51 -18.86 22.54 6.69
CA GLY A 51 -18.01 21.62 7.45
C GLY A 51 -16.52 21.74 7.08
N PRO A 52 -15.62 21.31 7.98
CA PRO A 52 -14.19 21.35 7.71
C PRO A 52 -13.82 20.45 6.53
N GLN A 53 -12.76 20.83 5.80
CA GLN A 53 -12.16 19.98 4.78
C GLN A 53 -11.62 18.69 5.43
N GLY A 54 -11.83 17.54 4.77
CA GLY A 54 -11.31 16.26 5.23
C GLY A 54 -9.78 16.20 5.25
N GLU A 55 -9.23 15.37 6.14
CA GLU A 55 -7.78 15.17 6.26
C GLU A 55 -7.19 14.52 5.01
N VAL A 56 -5.91 14.80 4.74
CA VAL A 56 -5.14 14.13 3.68
C VAL A 56 -4.94 12.65 4.07
N GLY A 57 -5.18 11.73 3.11
CA GLY A 57 -4.96 10.31 3.34
C GLY A 57 -3.49 9.95 3.64
N PRO A 58 -3.24 8.78 4.26
CA PRO A 58 -1.87 8.35 4.59
C PRO A 58 -1.03 8.13 3.33
N ALA A 59 0.29 8.27 3.45
CA ALA A 59 1.22 7.86 2.41
C ALA A 59 1.09 6.35 2.12
N GLY A 60 1.26 5.96 0.85
CA GLY A 60 1.28 4.54 0.46
C GLY A 60 2.51 3.81 1.01
N PRO A 61 2.50 2.46 1.03
CA PRO A 61 3.66 1.68 1.46
C PRO A 61 4.86 1.90 0.53
N ALA A 62 6.08 1.78 1.07
CA ALA A 62 7.29 1.75 0.25
C ALA A 62 7.27 0.52 -0.68
N GLY A 63 7.77 0.66 -1.91
CA GLY A 63 7.91 -0.46 -2.84
C GLY A 63 9.02 -1.44 -2.41
N PRO A 64 8.98 -2.70 -2.87
CA PRO A 64 10.03 -3.68 -2.58
C PRO A 64 11.37 -3.25 -3.20
N VAL A 65 12.47 -3.44 -2.48
CA VAL A 65 13.82 -3.12 -2.96
C VAL A 65 14.40 -4.35 -3.66
N VAL A 66 14.21 -4.45 -4.98
CA VAL A 66 14.52 -5.68 -5.73
C VAL A 66 15.97 -5.81 -6.21
N THR A 67 16.79 -4.75 -6.11
CA THR A 67 18.21 -4.76 -6.53
C THR A 67 19.21 -4.81 -5.37
N GLU A 68 18.77 -5.15 -4.15
CA GLU A 68 19.69 -5.27 -3.01
C GLU A 68 20.62 -6.48 -3.11
N THR A 69 20.24 -7.48 -3.90
CA THR A 69 21.04 -8.70 -4.09
C THR A 69 21.60 -8.73 -5.50
N SER A 70 22.93 -8.62 -5.59
CA SER A 70 23.65 -8.60 -6.86
C SER A 70 25.05 -9.16 -6.69
N GLY A 71 25.57 -9.80 -7.73
CA GLY A 71 26.92 -10.32 -7.78
C GLY A 71 27.51 -10.16 -9.16
N PHE A 72 28.74 -9.66 -9.22
CA PHE A 72 29.59 -9.75 -10.39
C PHE A 72 30.94 -10.35 -9.98
N ALA A 73 31.47 -11.25 -10.79
CA ALA A 73 32.80 -11.83 -10.59
C ALA A 73 33.43 -12.18 -11.94
N ALA A 74 34.75 -12.15 -12.01
CA ALA A 74 35.51 -12.36 -13.24
C ALA A 74 36.77 -13.22 -13.03
N ASN A 75 37.25 -13.80 -14.11
CA ASN A 75 38.62 -14.29 -14.24
C ASN A 75 39.31 -13.49 -15.33
N THR A 76 40.32 -12.71 -14.93
CA THR A 76 41.07 -11.81 -15.81
C THR A 76 42.53 -12.23 -15.98
N GLU A 77 42.94 -13.34 -15.37
CA GLU A 77 44.34 -13.78 -15.24
C GLU A 77 44.72 -14.93 -16.20
N GLY A 78 43.82 -15.30 -17.13
CA GLY A 78 44.14 -16.29 -18.16
C GLY A 78 44.29 -17.72 -17.62
N ALA A 79 43.49 -18.10 -16.63
CA ALA A 79 43.59 -19.41 -15.97
C ALA A 79 43.51 -20.60 -16.95
N LEU A 80 44.27 -21.65 -16.65
CA LEU A 80 44.19 -22.94 -17.35
C LEU A 80 43.17 -23.85 -16.66
N ILE A 81 42.08 -24.16 -17.35
CA ILE A 81 41.01 -25.04 -16.88
C ILE A 81 41.19 -26.42 -17.49
N ALA A 82 41.44 -27.43 -16.64
CA ALA A 82 41.47 -28.83 -17.06
C ALA A 82 40.03 -29.36 -17.14
N VAL A 83 39.48 -29.47 -18.34
CA VAL A 83 38.08 -29.87 -18.56
C VAL A 83 37.96 -31.39 -18.51
N VAL A 84 37.07 -31.87 -17.64
CA VAL A 84 36.74 -33.29 -17.50
C VAL A 84 35.33 -33.58 -18.01
N LEU A 85 35.01 -34.86 -18.24
CA LEU A 85 33.73 -35.29 -18.83
C LEU A 85 32.51 -34.84 -18.01
N GLY A 86 32.66 -34.76 -16.68
CA GLY A 86 31.61 -34.30 -15.77
C GLY A 86 31.43 -32.78 -15.69
N GLY A 87 32.29 -32.02 -16.37
CA GLY A 87 32.41 -30.57 -16.18
C GLY A 87 33.48 -30.20 -15.16
N THR A 88 34.06 -29.03 -15.33
CA THR A 88 35.03 -28.42 -14.43
C THR A 88 34.58 -27.01 -14.11
N THR A 89 34.51 -26.67 -12.82
CA THR A 89 34.17 -25.32 -12.37
C THR A 89 35.24 -24.31 -12.76
N VAL A 90 34.81 -23.10 -13.11
CA VAL A 90 35.69 -22.01 -13.53
C VAL A 90 35.83 -21.02 -12.37
N PRO A 91 37.03 -20.86 -11.79
CA PRO A 91 37.26 -19.87 -10.73
C PRO A 91 37.12 -18.44 -11.26
N LEU A 92 36.48 -17.57 -10.47
CA LEU A 92 36.25 -16.15 -10.77
C LEU A 92 36.81 -15.24 -9.65
N PRO A 93 38.14 -15.22 -9.44
CA PRO A 93 38.77 -14.54 -8.29
C PRO A 93 38.82 -13.00 -8.41
N ASN A 94 38.62 -12.46 -9.61
CA ASN A 94 38.86 -11.06 -9.91
C ASN A 94 37.55 -10.24 -9.93
N SER A 95 37.67 -8.94 -9.64
CA SER A 95 36.56 -7.97 -9.74
C SER A 95 35.27 -8.39 -9.03
N GLN A 96 35.36 -9.14 -7.93
CA GLN A 96 34.19 -9.57 -7.17
C GLN A 96 33.49 -8.37 -6.53
N ASN A 97 32.31 -8.04 -7.05
CA ASN A 97 31.41 -7.04 -6.50
C ASN A 97 30.10 -7.75 -6.13
N VAL A 98 30.03 -8.20 -4.88
CA VAL A 98 28.94 -9.01 -4.37
C VAL A 98 28.23 -8.29 -3.22
N LYS A 99 26.90 -8.35 -3.24
CA LYS A 99 26.01 -7.86 -2.19
C LYS A 99 24.91 -8.90 -1.98
N ASN A 100 24.74 -9.36 -0.74
CA ASN A 100 23.81 -10.43 -0.37
C ASN A 100 24.05 -11.75 -1.16
N ILE A 101 25.30 -12.01 -1.53
CA ILE A 101 25.78 -13.28 -2.11
C ILE A 101 27.08 -13.61 -1.39
N THR A 102 27.28 -14.88 -1.06
CA THR A 102 28.56 -15.35 -0.48
C THR A 102 29.33 -16.13 -1.53
N VAL A 103 30.65 -16.00 -1.54
CA VAL A 103 31.55 -16.69 -2.48
C VAL A 103 32.45 -17.61 -1.67
N ASP A 104 32.65 -18.82 -2.15
CA ASP A 104 33.52 -19.79 -1.49
C ASP A 104 35.02 -19.43 -1.65
N PRO A 105 35.92 -20.01 -0.83
CA PRO A 105 37.35 -19.68 -0.89
C PRO A 105 38.07 -20.06 -2.20
N THR A 106 37.44 -20.86 -3.07
CA THR A 106 37.99 -21.20 -4.39
C THR A 106 37.46 -20.32 -5.51
N ASP A 107 36.57 -19.36 -5.19
CA ASP A 107 35.94 -18.44 -6.14
C ASP A 107 35.13 -19.14 -7.24
N THR A 108 34.61 -20.34 -6.97
CA THR A 108 33.86 -21.15 -7.95
C THR A 108 32.38 -21.32 -7.61
N VAL A 109 31.98 -21.04 -6.36
CA VAL A 109 30.64 -21.28 -5.84
C VAL A 109 30.06 -20.00 -5.25
N PHE A 110 28.94 -19.54 -5.81
CA PHE A 110 28.22 -18.33 -5.40
C PHE A 110 26.91 -18.75 -4.72
N THR A 111 26.80 -18.52 -3.42
CA THR A 111 25.63 -18.95 -2.63
C THR A 111 24.66 -17.78 -2.45
N ILE A 112 23.41 -18.03 -2.83
CA ILE A 112 22.28 -17.10 -2.71
C ILE A 112 21.86 -16.95 -1.25
N THR A 113 21.69 -15.71 -0.79
CA THR A 113 21.28 -15.44 0.60
C THR A 113 19.80 -15.09 0.76
N LEU A 114 19.10 -14.76 -0.34
CA LEU A 114 17.69 -14.40 -0.35
C LEU A 114 16.98 -15.10 -1.52
N SER A 115 15.82 -15.70 -1.27
CA SER A 115 15.02 -16.33 -2.33
C SER A 115 14.46 -15.30 -3.31
N GLY A 116 14.22 -15.68 -4.56
CA GLY A 116 13.54 -14.84 -5.54
C GLY A 116 13.86 -15.24 -6.97
N ARG A 117 13.52 -14.37 -7.92
CA ARG A 117 13.91 -14.54 -9.33
C ARG A 117 15.20 -13.82 -9.60
N TYR A 118 16.08 -14.50 -10.31
CA TYR A 118 17.42 -14.02 -10.64
C TYR A 118 17.61 -14.00 -12.14
N TYR A 119 18.14 -12.88 -12.63
CA TYR A 119 18.82 -12.81 -13.91
C TYR A 119 20.26 -13.29 -13.74
N LEU A 120 20.62 -14.32 -14.48
CA LEU A 120 21.95 -14.90 -14.55
C LEU A 120 22.52 -14.70 -15.95
N SER A 121 23.78 -14.28 -16.02
CA SER A 121 24.50 -14.18 -17.27
C SER A 121 25.95 -14.59 -17.09
N TYR A 122 26.50 -15.33 -18.06
CA TYR A 122 27.92 -15.60 -18.11
C TYR A 122 28.53 -15.31 -19.47
N LYS A 123 29.83 -15.10 -19.46
CA LYS A 123 30.67 -15.07 -20.66
C LYS A 123 31.95 -15.83 -20.38
N VAL A 124 32.43 -16.62 -21.33
CA VAL A 124 33.74 -17.26 -21.30
C VAL A 124 34.42 -17.03 -22.63
N ASN A 125 35.66 -16.54 -22.62
CA ASN A 125 36.52 -16.42 -23.79
C ASN A 125 37.81 -17.21 -23.58
N THR A 126 38.16 -18.06 -24.53
CA THR A 126 39.38 -18.87 -24.52
C THR A 126 40.41 -18.35 -25.53
N THR A 127 41.69 -18.68 -25.33
CA THR A 127 42.77 -18.26 -26.24
C THR A 127 42.76 -19.02 -27.57
N ALA A 128 42.15 -20.21 -27.61
CA ALA A 128 41.97 -21.02 -28.80
C ALA A 128 40.51 -21.49 -28.92
N ALA A 129 40.06 -21.74 -30.15
CA ALA A 129 38.77 -22.35 -30.39
C ALA A 129 38.79 -23.84 -29.98
N LEU A 130 37.86 -24.25 -29.14
CA LEU A 130 37.78 -25.60 -28.58
C LEU A 130 36.37 -26.17 -28.77
N LEU A 131 36.27 -27.48 -28.97
CA LEU A 131 35.00 -28.21 -29.01
C LEU A 131 34.59 -28.59 -27.58
N LEU A 132 34.29 -27.56 -26.81
CA LEU A 132 33.81 -27.64 -25.42
C LEU A 132 32.44 -26.96 -25.35
N GLY A 133 31.73 -27.19 -24.25
CA GLY A 133 30.57 -26.41 -23.87
C GLY A 133 30.82 -25.61 -22.60
N ALA A 134 29.94 -24.64 -22.36
CA ALA A 134 29.87 -23.89 -21.10
C ALA A 134 28.43 -23.88 -20.59
N ARG A 135 28.25 -23.88 -19.27
CA ARG A 135 26.93 -23.82 -18.61
C ARG A 135 27.05 -23.26 -17.21
N LEU A 136 25.94 -22.87 -16.63
CA LEU A 136 25.78 -22.71 -15.19
C LEU A 136 25.22 -23.99 -14.57
N THR A 137 25.59 -24.24 -13.32
CA THR A 137 24.96 -25.26 -12.48
C THR A 137 24.31 -24.61 -11.26
N VAL A 138 23.17 -25.15 -10.84
CA VAL A 138 22.49 -24.82 -9.59
C VAL A 138 22.57 -26.05 -8.70
N ASN A 139 23.18 -25.91 -7.52
CA ASN A 139 23.39 -27.02 -6.58
C ASN A 139 24.09 -28.24 -7.25
N GLY A 140 25.06 -27.97 -8.14
CA GLY A 140 25.77 -28.99 -8.92
C GLY A 140 24.97 -29.63 -10.05
N THR A 141 23.70 -29.25 -10.25
CA THR A 141 22.86 -29.73 -11.34
C THR A 141 22.93 -28.77 -12.53
N PRO A 142 23.09 -29.25 -13.77
CA PRO A 142 23.08 -28.40 -14.97
C PRO A 142 21.81 -27.56 -15.09
N LEU A 143 21.98 -26.25 -15.28
CA LEU A 143 20.89 -25.39 -15.69
C LEU A 143 20.81 -25.41 -17.22
N GLU A 144 20.02 -26.34 -17.76
CA GLU A 144 19.92 -26.62 -19.21
C GLU A 144 19.71 -25.37 -20.08
N ALA A 145 18.93 -24.41 -19.60
CA ALA A 145 18.67 -23.15 -20.31
C ALA A 145 19.92 -22.25 -20.48
N SER A 146 20.98 -22.51 -19.71
CA SER A 146 22.26 -21.83 -19.79
C SER A 146 23.29 -22.57 -20.64
N GLU A 147 22.98 -23.78 -21.11
CA GLU A 147 23.95 -24.62 -21.79
C GLU A 147 24.26 -24.10 -23.20
N THR A 148 25.54 -23.88 -23.45
CA THR A 148 26.10 -23.64 -24.78
C THR A 148 26.94 -24.84 -25.19
N ASN A 149 26.42 -25.64 -26.12
CA ASN A 149 27.07 -26.86 -26.59
C ASN A 149 27.25 -26.81 -28.12
N PRO A 150 28.32 -26.17 -28.61
CA PRO A 150 28.52 -25.96 -30.03
C PRO A 150 28.95 -27.25 -30.72
N VAL A 151 28.49 -27.43 -31.97
CA VAL A 151 28.85 -28.58 -32.82
C VAL A 151 30.25 -28.40 -33.45
N LEU A 152 30.75 -27.16 -33.47
CA LEU A 152 32.07 -26.80 -34.00
C LEU A 152 32.88 -26.10 -32.91
N SER A 153 34.21 -26.13 -33.02
CA SER A 153 35.07 -25.44 -32.08
C SER A 153 34.82 -23.93 -32.09
N VAL A 154 34.62 -23.35 -30.91
CA VAL A 154 34.46 -21.90 -30.70
C VAL A 154 35.35 -21.45 -29.55
N SER A 155 35.60 -20.14 -29.46
CA SER A 155 36.40 -19.54 -28.40
C SER A 155 35.63 -18.58 -27.50
N SER A 156 34.30 -18.49 -27.68
CA SER A 156 33.42 -17.62 -26.92
C SER A 156 32.12 -18.34 -26.61
N PHE A 157 31.70 -18.28 -25.35
CA PHE A 157 30.48 -18.87 -24.83
C PHE A 157 29.75 -17.84 -23.99
N ASN A 158 28.43 -17.74 -24.13
CA ASN A 158 27.62 -16.85 -23.30
C ASN A 158 26.17 -17.34 -23.29
N ALA A 159 25.47 -17.07 -22.18
CA ALA A 159 24.04 -17.27 -22.07
C ALA A 159 23.44 -16.31 -21.05
N ASP A 160 22.16 -15.98 -21.23
CA ASP A 160 21.35 -15.10 -20.39
C ASP A 160 20.06 -15.83 -20.01
N ILE A 161 19.79 -15.94 -18.71
CA ILE A 161 18.71 -16.79 -18.18
C ILE A 161 18.04 -16.08 -17.01
N ILE A 162 16.73 -16.32 -16.84
CA ILE A 162 16.01 -15.98 -15.61
C ILE A 162 15.58 -17.27 -14.93
N VAL A 163 15.87 -17.41 -13.64
CA VAL A 163 15.56 -18.61 -12.85
C VAL A 163 15.13 -18.22 -11.43
N SER A 164 14.23 -19.01 -10.85
CA SER A 164 13.86 -18.90 -9.43
C SER A 164 14.91 -19.62 -8.59
N LEU A 165 15.49 -18.93 -7.60
CA LEU A 165 16.49 -19.50 -6.68
C LEU A 165 16.03 -19.29 -5.25
N ASP A 166 16.28 -20.29 -4.41
CA ASP A 166 16.03 -20.27 -2.98
C ASP A 166 17.28 -19.84 -2.19
N VAL A 167 17.06 -19.47 -0.93
CA VAL A 167 18.17 -19.21 -0.01
C VAL A 167 19.01 -20.49 0.16
N GLY A 168 20.33 -20.34 0.02
CA GLY A 168 21.27 -21.45 0.08
C GLY A 168 21.56 -22.11 -1.26
N ASP A 169 20.83 -21.79 -2.33
CA ASP A 169 21.17 -22.28 -3.66
C ASP A 169 22.56 -21.80 -4.07
N THR A 170 23.34 -22.70 -4.67
CA THR A 170 24.70 -22.42 -5.10
C THR A 170 24.80 -22.40 -6.62
N ILE A 171 25.40 -21.34 -7.16
CA ILE A 171 25.66 -21.15 -8.59
C ILE A 171 27.14 -21.37 -8.89
N SER A 172 27.43 -22.17 -9.91
CA SER A 172 28.79 -22.34 -10.45
C SER A 172 28.79 -22.23 -11.97
N LEU A 173 29.86 -21.67 -12.52
CA LEU A 173 30.14 -21.69 -13.96
C LEU A 173 31.03 -22.89 -14.28
N GLU A 174 30.65 -23.67 -15.29
CA GLU A 174 31.38 -24.86 -15.72
C GLU A 174 31.74 -24.82 -17.19
N LEU A 175 32.93 -25.34 -17.50
CA LEU A 175 33.28 -25.83 -18.83
C LEU A 175 33.14 -27.35 -18.85
N PHE A 176 32.51 -27.90 -19.89
CA PHE A 176 32.26 -29.34 -20.02
C PHE A 176 32.47 -29.80 -21.47
N GLY A 177 32.35 -31.10 -21.71
CA GLY A 177 32.50 -31.70 -23.04
C GLY A 177 33.68 -32.66 -23.11
N LEU A 178 34.44 -32.58 -24.20
CA LEU A 178 35.57 -33.49 -24.42
C LEU A 178 36.70 -33.21 -23.41
N LEU A 179 37.36 -34.28 -22.93
CA LEU A 179 38.53 -34.16 -22.06
C LEU A 179 39.60 -33.29 -22.72
N GLY A 180 40.04 -32.24 -22.02
CA GLY A 180 40.99 -31.29 -22.59
C GLY A 180 41.41 -30.20 -21.62
N ALA A 181 42.07 -29.17 -22.14
CA ALA A 181 42.44 -27.99 -21.37
C ALA A 181 42.02 -26.72 -22.12
N ALA A 182 41.39 -25.80 -21.41
CA ALA A 182 40.99 -24.50 -21.91
C ALA A 182 41.78 -23.41 -21.19
N THR A 183 42.55 -22.63 -21.92
CA THR A 183 43.19 -21.43 -21.38
C THR A 183 42.25 -20.26 -21.60
N LEU A 184 41.86 -19.58 -20.51
CA LEU A 184 41.05 -18.37 -20.59
C LEU A 184 41.86 -17.22 -21.20
N GLN A 185 41.19 -16.25 -21.82
CA GLN A 185 41.84 -15.02 -22.28
C GLN A 185 42.23 -14.13 -21.10
N ASP A 186 43.35 -13.41 -21.24
CA ASP A 186 43.69 -12.32 -20.32
C ASP A 186 42.66 -11.20 -20.42
N GLY A 187 42.35 -10.57 -19.29
CA GLY A 187 41.36 -9.50 -19.21
C GLY A 187 39.92 -10.03 -19.14
N GLN A 188 39.33 -10.47 -20.26
CA GLN A 188 37.94 -10.96 -20.29
C GLN A 188 37.86 -12.49 -20.40
N GLY A 189 38.54 -13.21 -19.52
CA GLY A 189 38.59 -14.68 -19.57
C GLY A 189 37.26 -15.33 -19.26
N ALA A 190 36.68 -15.03 -18.10
CA ALA A 190 35.34 -15.46 -17.74
C ALA A 190 34.64 -14.42 -16.86
N THR A 191 33.31 -14.33 -16.94
CA THR A 191 32.50 -13.46 -16.08
C THR A 191 31.20 -14.14 -15.71
N LEU A 192 30.71 -13.88 -14.48
CA LEU A 192 29.39 -14.25 -14.01
C LEU A 192 28.69 -12.99 -13.45
N THR A 193 27.43 -12.81 -13.83
CA THR A 193 26.54 -11.76 -13.33
C THR A 193 25.30 -12.42 -12.74
N ILE A 194 24.94 -12.00 -11.53
CA ILE A 194 23.80 -12.48 -10.75
C ILE A 194 23.04 -11.25 -10.27
N ILE A 195 21.78 -11.10 -10.66
CA ILE A 195 20.95 -9.95 -10.25
C ILE A 195 19.59 -10.48 -9.82
N ARG A 196 19.20 -10.24 -8.57
CA ARG A 196 17.81 -10.48 -8.14
C ARG A 196 16.94 -9.44 -8.83
N ILE A 197 15.86 -9.89 -9.46
CA ILE A 197 14.93 -9.05 -10.21
C ILE A 197 13.54 -8.99 -9.57
N ASP A 198 13.22 -9.99 -8.73
CA ASP A 198 11.95 -10.07 -8.01
C ASP A 198 12.12 -10.93 -6.75
N ASP A 199 11.25 -10.69 -5.77
CA ASP A 199 11.20 -11.39 -4.50
C ASP A 199 10.27 -12.62 -4.58
N GLU A 200 9.37 -12.66 -5.56
CA GLU A 200 8.42 -13.76 -5.76
C GLU A 200 9.07 -14.95 -6.48
N LEU A 201 8.83 -16.16 -5.97
CA LEU A 201 9.08 -17.41 -6.69
C LEU A 201 7.81 -17.73 -7.49
N VAL A 202 7.94 -17.91 -8.81
CA VAL A 202 6.83 -18.30 -9.70
C VAL A 202 6.73 -19.82 -9.81
#